data_AF-A0A940JY45-F1
#
_entry.id   AF-A0A940JY45-F1
#
_cell.length_a   1.000
_cell.length_b   1.000
_cell.length_c   1.000
_cell.angle_alpha   90.00
_cell.angle_beta   90.00
_cell.angle_gamma   90.00
#
_symmetry.space_group_name_H-M   'P 1'
#
loop_
_entity.id
_entity.type
_entity.pdbx_description
1 polymer ?
#
loop_
_entity_poly.entity_id
_entity_poly.type
_entity_poly.pdbx_seq_one_letter_code
_entity_poly.pdbx_strand_id
1 'polypeptide(L)'
;MSAFLFLAGMLAAESATCVFDTAPPEPCEIVFTVDRGNTRMVARGRSGKRVTFVGRRNSGWWSGTLDGAQAMGRELNRGNVVFSTRALDRSFQYWTRGNEHGSY
;
A
#
# COMPACT_ATOMS: atom_id res chain seq x y z
N MET A 1 -30.56 3.92 -22.69
CA MET A 1 -29.11 3.63 -22.66
C MET A 1 -28.46 4.68 -21.78
N SER A 2 -28.22 4.40 -20.51
CA SER A 2 -27.54 5.33 -19.59
C SER A 2 -26.09 4.87 -19.43
N ALA A 3 -25.17 5.60 -20.06
CA ALA A 3 -23.74 5.40 -19.86
C ALA A 3 -23.33 6.09 -18.56
N PHE A 4 -23.14 5.32 -17.49
CA PHE A 4 -22.49 5.80 -16.28
C PHE A 4 -20.99 5.96 -16.58
N LEU A 5 -20.56 7.22 -16.71
CA LEU A 5 -19.15 7.61 -16.70
C LEU A 5 -18.56 7.29 -15.33
N PHE A 6 -17.74 6.24 -15.24
CA PHE A 6 -16.91 5.98 -14.07
C PHE A 6 -15.72 6.94 -14.09
N LEU A 7 -15.75 7.97 -13.24
CA LEU A 7 -14.53 8.72 -12.90
C LEU A 7 -13.61 7.78 -12.10
N ALA A 8 -12.54 7.30 -12.73
CA ALA A 8 -11.42 6.71 -12.03
C ALA A 8 -10.66 7.84 -11.30
N GLY A 9 -10.94 8.04 -10.02
CA GLY A 9 -10.21 8.97 -9.18
C GLY A 9 -8.78 8.47 -8.96
N MET A 10 -7.82 9.09 -9.64
CA MET A 10 -6.40 8.96 -9.32
C MET A 10 -6.13 9.84 -8.09
N LEU A 11 -5.81 9.24 -6.95
CA LEU A 11 -5.27 10.03 -5.83
C LEU A 11 -3.85 10.47 -6.20
N ALA A 12 -3.51 11.71 -5.87
CA ALA A 12 -2.17 12.25 -6.09
C ALA A 12 -1.11 11.38 -5.40
N ALA A 13 0.11 11.40 -5.92
CA ALA A 13 1.24 10.78 -5.25
C ALA A 13 1.42 11.41 -3.85
N GLU A 14 1.54 10.57 -2.83
CA GLU A 14 1.74 10.96 -1.46
C GLU A 14 3.15 10.55 -1.01
N SER A 15 3.90 11.51 -0.49
CA SER A 15 5.21 11.26 0.09
C SER A 15 5.08 10.44 1.38
N ALA A 16 5.88 9.39 1.49
CA ALA A 16 5.91 8.47 2.61
C ALA A 16 7.34 8.03 2.93
N THR A 17 7.48 7.30 4.02
CA THR A 17 8.66 6.46 4.28
C THR A 17 8.26 5.01 4.02
N CYS A 18 9.11 4.30 3.29
CA CYS A 18 8.90 2.92 2.92
C CYS A 18 9.99 2.02 3.49
N VAL A 19 9.60 0.80 3.86
CA VAL A 19 10.49 -0.30 4.21
C VAL A 19 10.19 -1.44 3.24
N PHE A 20 11.21 -1.84 2.48
CA PHE A 20 11.14 -2.96 1.55
C PHE A 20 11.80 -4.17 2.21
N ASP A 21 10.98 -5.17 2.55
CA ASP A 21 11.39 -6.34 3.32
C ASP A 21 12.01 -5.95 4.67
N THR A 22 13.30 -6.25 4.86
CA THR A 22 14.08 -5.93 6.06
C THR A 22 15.09 -4.81 5.83
N ALA A 23 15.01 -4.10 4.70
CA ALA A 23 15.92 -3.00 4.39
C ALA A 23 15.69 -1.79 5.31
N PRO A 24 16.69 -0.92 5.51
CA PRO A 24 16.49 0.34 6.22
C PRO A 24 15.35 1.19 5.58
N PRO A 25 14.59 1.95 6.38
CA PRO A 25 13.56 2.85 5.86
C PRO A 25 14.13 3.89 4.89
N GLU A 26 13.39 4.20 3.83
CA GLU A 26 13.76 5.23 2.87
C GLU A 26 12.58 6.10 2.41
N PRO A 27 12.82 7.33 1.94
CA PRO A 27 11.78 8.14 1.31
C PRO A 27 11.20 7.46 0.08
N CYS A 28 9.88 7.56 -0.10
CA CYS A 28 9.17 7.01 -1.24
C CYS A 28 7.93 7.83 -1.60
N GLU A 29 7.42 7.58 -2.80
CA GLU A 29 6.13 8.11 -3.28
C GLU A 29 5.13 6.97 -3.43
N ILE A 30 3.90 7.18 -2.97
CA ILE A 30 2.82 6.19 -3.03
C ILE A 30 1.64 6.75 -3.80
N VAL A 31 1.11 5.95 -4.73
CA VAL A 31 -0.10 6.28 -5.48
C VAL A 31 -1.16 5.23 -5.20
N PHE A 32 -2.37 5.70 -4.90
CA PHE A 32 -3.55 4.85 -4.75
C PHE A 32 -4.53 5.06 -5.90
N THR A 33 -5.00 3.96 -6.47
CA THR A 33 -6.12 3.95 -7.40
C THR A 33 -7.14 2.92 -6.97
N VAL A 34 -8.42 3.16 -7.26
CA VAL A 34 -9.50 2.22 -6.95
C VAL A 34 -10.14 1.79 -8.26
N ASP A 35 -10.21 0.49 -8.48
CA ASP A 35 -10.89 -0.11 -9.63
C ASP A 35 -11.76 -1.28 -9.18
N ARG A 36 -13.06 -1.24 -9.52
CA ARG A 36 -14.06 -2.28 -9.21
C ARG A 36 -14.02 -2.76 -7.74
N GLY A 37 -13.83 -1.83 -6.81
CA GLY A 37 -13.78 -2.11 -5.38
C GLY A 37 -12.49 -2.74 -4.87
N ASN A 38 -11.45 -2.81 -5.70
CA ASN A 38 -10.08 -3.11 -5.29
C ASN A 38 -9.26 -1.84 -5.28
N THR A 39 -8.45 -1.67 -4.24
CA THR A 39 -7.42 -0.65 -4.16
C THR A 39 -6.13 -1.21 -4.75
N ARG A 40 -5.56 -0.48 -5.69
CA ARG A 40 -4.19 -0.66 -6.16
C ARG A 40 -3.32 0.41 -5.53
N MET A 41 -2.29 0.00 -4.81
CA MET A 41 -1.26 0.85 -4.24
C MET A 41 0.05 0.58 -4.96
N VAL A 42 0.72 1.64 -5.42
CA VAL A 42 2.05 1.55 -6.03
C VAL A 42 3.00 2.45 -5.25
N ALA A 43 4.05 1.86 -4.70
CA ALA A 43 5.12 2.58 -4.02
C ALA A 43 6.39 2.60 -4.87
N ARG A 44 7.10 3.73 -4.90
CA ARG A 44 8.41 3.89 -5.54
C ARG A 44 9.38 4.50 -4.54
N GLY A 45 10.37 3.72 -4.12
CA GLY A 45 11.40 4.15 -3.19
C GLY A 45 12.52 4.93 -3.87
N ARG A 46 13.24 5.76 -3.11
CA ARG A 46 14.40 6.51 -3.58
C ARG A 46 15.50 5.60 -4.16
N SER A 47 15.65 4.38 -3.65
CA SER A 47 16.57 3.37 -4.19
C SER A 47 16.17 2.81 -5.57
N GLY A 48 15.02 3.20 -6.12
CA GLY A 48 14.47 2.65 -7.36
C GLY A 48 13.64 1.38 -7.16
N LYS A 49 13.54 0.88 -5.92
CA LYS A 49 12.63 -0.22 -5.57
C LYS A 49 11.18 0.17 -5.82
N ARG A 50 10.38 -0.80 -6.26
CA ARG A 50 8.95 -0.62 -6.53
C ARG A 50 8.17 -1.78 -5.94
N VAL A 51 7.04 -1.46 -5.33
CA VAL A 51 6.07 -2.44 -4.82
C VAL A 51 4.69 -2.09 -5.37
N THR A 52 3.90 -3.12 -5.66
CA THR A 52 2.49 -2.99 -6.01
C THR A 52 1.64 -3.90 -5.13
N PHE A 53 0.71 -3.31 -4.40
CA PHE A 53 -0.36 -4.06 -3.74
C PHE A 53 -1.67 -3.90 -4.52
N VAL A 54 -2.44 -4.98 -4.67
CA VAL A 54 -3.81 -4.94 -5.20
C VAL A 54 -4.70 -5.75 -4.28
N GLY A 55 -5.74 -5.14 -3.73
CA GLY A 55 -6.60 -5.84 -2.79
C GLY A 55 -7.70 -4.97 -2.20
N ARG A 56 -8.34 -5.48 -1.15
CA ARG A 56 -9.42 -4.79 -0.46
C ARG A 56 -9.02 -4.46 0.98
N ARG A 57 -9.47 -3.30 1.44
CA ARG A 57 -9.42 -2.89 2.84
C ARG A 57 -10.74 -3.25 3.53
N ASN A 58 -10.66 -3.88 4.69
CA ASN A 58 -11.79 -4.16 5.57
C ASN A 58 -11.39 -3.88 7.03
N SER A 59 -11.91 -2.78 7.60
CA SER A 59 -11.73 -2.41 9.02
C SER A 59 -10.29 -2.51 9.55
N GLY A 60 -9.33 -1.90 8.85
CA GLY A 60 -7.92 -1.88 9.23
C GLY A 60 -7.09 -3.09 8.78
N TRP A 61 -7.74 -4.09 8.16
CA TRP A 61 -7.07 -5.20 7.51
C TRP A 61 -7.12 -5.05 6.00
N TRP A 62 -6.08 -5.57 5.34
CA TRP A 62 -5.95 -5.60 3.89
C TRP A 62 -5.78 -7.05 3.45
N SER A 63 -6.41 -7.42 2.33
CA SER A 63 -6.25 -8.74 1.73
C SER A 63 -6.14 -8.60 0.21
N GLY A 64 -5.20 -9.32 -0.39
CA GLY A 64 -4.94 -9.19 -1.83
C GLY A 64 -3.62 -9.81 -2.25
N THR A 65 -2.91 -9.14 -3.16
CA THR A 65 -1.60 -9.55 -3.65
C THR A 65 -0.58 -8.45 -3.50
N LEU A 66 0.63 -8.79 -3.03
CA LEU A 66 1.82 -7.95 -3.01
C LEU A 66 2.77 -8.45 -4.11
N ASP A 67 3.03 -7.62 -5.12
CA ASP A 67 3.82 -7.98 -6.31
C ASP A 67 3.37 -9.30 -6.98
N GLY A 68 2.07 -9.59 -6.92
CA GLY A 68 1.45 -10.79 -7.48
C GLY A 68 1.35 -11.99 -6.53
N ALA A 69 2.07 -11.98 -5.40
CA ALA A 69 1.98 -13.03 -4.38
C ALA A 69 0.85 -12.73 -3.38
N GLN A 70 0.10 -13.74 -2.95
CA GLN A 70 -0.97 -13.56 -1.97
C GLN A 70 -0.43 -12.96 -0.67
N ALA A 71 -1.07 -11.88 -0.21
CA ALA A 71 -0.61 -11.09 0.92
C ALA A 71 -1.77 -10.60 1.80
N MET A 72 -1.43 -10.37 3.06
CA MET A 72 -2.27 -9.68 4.02
C MET A 72 -1.58 -8.38 4.42
N GLY A 73 -2.35 -7.38 4.82
CA GLY A 73 -1.81 -6.20 5.44
C GLY A 73 -2.62 -5.76 6.65
N ARG A 74 -1.97 -4.99 7.52
CA ARG A 74 -2.55 -4.45 8.75
C ARG A 74 -2.20 -2.98 8.85
N GLU A 75 -3.21 -2.17 9.09
CA GLU A 75 -3.04 -0.79 9.51
C GLU A 75 -2.63 -0.76 10.99
N LEU A 76 -1.45 -0.24 11.27
CA LEU A 76 -0.98 -0.05 12.65
C LEU A 76 -1.57 1.22 13.25
N ASN A 77 -1.80 2.23 12.42
CA ASN A 77 -2.55 3.45 12.70
C ASN A 77 -3.03 4.04 11.35
N ARG A 78 -3.72 5.19 11.40
CA ARG A 78 -4.13 5.89 10.18
C ARG A 78 -2.90 6.43 9.44
N GLY A 79 -2.51 5.77 8.36
CA GLY A 79 -1.38 6.17 7.54
C GLY A 79 -0.09 5.39 7.82
N ASN A 80 -0.14 4.27 8.56
CA ASN A 80 0.93 3.29 8.67
C ASN A 80 0.40 1.89 8.41
N VAL A 81 0.90 1.22 7.37
CA VAL A 81 0.41 -0.08 6.94
C VAL A 81 1.57 -1.00 6.63
N VAL A 82 1.49 -2.22 7.16
CA VAL A 82 2.43 -3.31 6.90
C VAL A 82 1.72 -4.37 6.06
N PHE A 83 2.37 -4.85 5.02
CA PHE A 83 1.97 -5.98 4.19
C PHE A 83 2.99 -7.10 4.29
N SER A 84 2.53 -8.34 4.23
CA SER A 84 3.37 -9.51 4.13
C SER A 84 2.73 -10.58 3.25
N THR A 85 3.54 -11.24 2.44
CA THR A 85 3.11 -12.41 1.68
C THR A 85 2.82 -13.59 2.60
N ARG A 86 1.96 -14.52 2.17
CA ARG A 86 1.66 -15.74 2.94
C ARG A 86 2.89 -16.62 3.17
N ALA A 87 3.87 -16.58 2.26
CA ALA A 87 5.12 -17.31 2.39
C ALA A 87 6.13 -16.63 3.32
N LEU A 88 5.85 -15.41 3.80
CA LEU A 88 6.70 -14.61 4.68
C LEU A 88 8.09 -14.26 4.10
N ASP A 89 8.26 -14.46 2.80
CA ASP A 89 9.49 -14.17 2.05
C ASP A 89 9.56 -12.70 1.57
N ARG A 90 8.43 -11.99 1.64
CA ARG A 90 8.30 -10.59 1.21
C ARG A 90 7.46 -9.81 2.21
N SER A 91 7.90 -8.59 2.49
CA SER A 91 7.11 -7.63 3.24
C SER A 91 7.30 -6.23 2.70
N PHE A 92 6.32 -5.37 2.98
CA PHE A 92 6.39 -3.97 2.64
C PHE A 92 5.66 -3.19 3.72
N GLN A 93 6.30 -2.15 4.23
CA GLN A 93 5.64 -1.21 5.13
C GLN A 93 5.76 0.18 4.55
N TYR A 94 4.72 0.98 4.75
CA TYR A 94 4.81 2.41 4.56
C TYR A 94 4.20 3.17 5.73
N TRP A 95 4.69 4.38 5.95
CA TRP A 95 3.99 5.36 6.76
C TRP A 95 4.13 6.77 6.21
N THR A 96 3.07 7.55 6.36
CA THR A 96 3.04 8.98 6.03
C THR A 96 3.56 9.79 7.23
N ARG A 97 3.85 11.09 7.03
CA ARG A 97 4.47 11.94 8.05
C ARG A 97 3.68 11.91 9.36
N GLY A 98 4.37 11.64 10.48
CA GLY A 98 3.78 11.61 11.82
C GLY A 98 3.11 10.29 12.21
N ASN A 99 3.14 9.28 11.33
CA ASN A 99 2.49 7.98 11.57
C ASN A 99 3.47 6.82 11.80
N GLU A 100 4.76 7.10 11.98
CA GLU A 100 5.82 6.08 12.13
C GLU A 100 5.58 5.10 13.29
N HIS A 101 4.99 5.60 14.38
CA HIS A 101 4.67 4.84 15.57
C HIS A 101 3.20 4.41 15.51
N GLY A 102 2.93 3.14 15.21
CA GLY A 102 1.60 2.54 15.30
C GLY A 102 0.90 2.82 16.64
N SER A 103 -0.41 2.53 16.77
CA SER A 103 -1.01 2.53 18.11
C SER A 103 -0.34 1.47 18.98
N TYR A 104 0.21 1.89 20.12
CA TYR A 104 0.73 1.03 21.18
C TYR A 104 -0.38 0.57 22.12
#